data_AF-A0A527HLF9-F1
#
_entry.id   AF-A0A527HLF9-F1
#
_cell.length_a   1.000
_cell.length_b   1.000
_cell.length_c   1.000
_cell.angle_alpha   90.00
_cell.angle_beta   90.00
_cell.angle_gamma   90.00
#
_symmetry.space_group_name_H-M   'P 1'
#
loop_
_entity.id
_entity.type
_entity.pdbx_description
1 polymer ?
#
loop_
_entity_poly.entity_id
_entity_poly.type
_entity_poly.pdbx_seq_one_letter_code
_entity_poly.pdbx_strand_id
1 'polypeptide(L)'
;MPACLDPTDLYKLASMSPGGVTQWGNDVPSSASGVYVISVADPATVILKPDLNVGPHIWQGDQPIVYVGRAKNLRKRLSQFRRHKFGRSAPHRGGQAILLLDAPLTITWAEVADYAHAEDRLITIFREQVGRMPFGNRVRSARTSPAP
;
A
#
# COMPACT_ATOMS: atom_id res chain seq x y z
N MET A 1 16.25 1.27 16.57
CA MET A 1 14.81 1.24 16.23
C MET A 1 14.68 1.75 14.80
N PRO A 2 14.07 1.01 13.85
CA PRO A 2 13.76 1.60 12.56
C PRO A 2 12.87 2.83 12.79
N ALA A 3 13.12 3.91 12.06
CA ALA A 3 12.28 5.09 12.14
C ALA A 3 10.83 4.71 11.78
N CYS A 4 9.86 5.23 12.51
CA CYS A 4 8.45 5.16 12.11
C CYS A 4 8.30 6.02 10.86
N LEU A 5 8.12 5.40 9.69
CA LEU A 5 8.04 6.12 8.42
C LEU A 5 6.58 6.39 8.10
N ASP A 6 6.18 7.66 8.12
CA ASP A 6 4.83 8.08 7.72
C ASP A 6 4.73 8.34 6.20
N PRO A 7 3.51 8.39 5.64
CA PRO A 7 3.33 8.62 4.20
C PRO A 7 3.91 9.94 3.70
N THR A 8 3.85 11.02 4.49
CA THR A 8 4.33 12.35 4.09
C THR A 8 5.84 12.34 3.94
N ASP A 9 6.55 11.75 4.90
CA ASP A 9 8.00 11.59 4.84
C ASP A 9 8.42 10.68 3.68
N LEU A 10 7.67 9.60 3.43
CA LEU A 10 7.94 8.72 2.29
C LEU A 10 7.82 9.47 0.95
N TYR A 11 6.78 10.28 0.77
CA TYR A 11 6.63 11.13 -0.42
C TYR A 11 7.74 12.17 -0.54
N LYS A 12 8.12 12.80 0.58
CA LYS A 12 9.20 13.78 0.63
C LYS A 12 10.54 13.16 0.22
N LEU A 13 10.89 11.99 0.74
CA LEU A 13 12.09 11.24 0.36
C LEU A 13 12.09 10.82 -1.12
N ALA A 14 10.91 10.64 -1.70
CA ALA A 14 10.73 10.35 -3.12
C ALA A 14 10.73 11.61 -4.00
N SER A 15 10.92 12.81 -3.43
CA SER A 15 10.78 14.10 -4.12
C SER A 15 9.42 14.26 -4.82
N MET A 16 8.36 13.74 -4.19
CA MET A 16 6.98 13.80 -4.68
C MET A 16 6.13 14.62 -3.71
N SER A 17 5.17 15.36 -4.26
CA SER A 17 4.16 16.06 -3.46
C SER A 17 2.85 15.28 -3.47
N PRO A 18 2.26 14.95 -2.31
CA PRO A 18 0.95 14.33 -2.27
C PRO A 18 -0.11 15.33 -2.76
N GLY A 19 -1.03 14.85 -3.60
CA GLY A 19 -2.19 15.62 -4.07
C GLY A 19 -3.33 15.65 -3.05
N GLY A 20 -3.28 14.81 -2.02
CA GLY A 20 -4.23 14.84 -0.91
C GLY A 20 -4.22 13.59 -0.04
N VAL A 21 -5.07 13.62 0.98
CA VAL A 21 -5.29 12.54 1.94
C VAL A 21 -6.78 12.36 2.17
N THR A 22 -7.24 11.11 2.35
CA THR A 22 -8.63 10.80 2.69
C THR A 22 -8.73 9.50 3.46
N GLN A 23 -9.82 9.32 4.21
CA GLN A 23 -10.08 8.07 4.91
C GLN A 23 -10.51 6.98 3.94
N TRP A 24 -10.19 5.73 4.30
CA TRP A 24 -10.71 4.56 3.63
C TRP A 24 -12.25 4.56 3.70
N GLY A 25 -12.89 4.37 2.55
CA GLY A 25 -14.33 4.56 2.38
C GLY A 25 -14.68 5.80 1.56
N ASN A 26 -13.95 6.91 1.71
CA ASN A 26 -14.25 8.21 1.09
C ASN A 26 -13.60 8.38 -0.29
N ASP A 27 -14.33 8.82 -1.32
CA ASP A 27 -13.78 8.91 -2.67
C ASP A 27 -12.49 9.74 -2.79
N VAL A 28 -11.55 9.22 -3.60
CA VAL A 28 -10.39 10.00 -4.05
C VAL A 28 -10.83 10.82 -5.26
N PRO A 29 -10.74 12.17 -5.20
CA PRO A 29 -11.29 13.03 -6.24
C PRO A 29 -10.44 13.03 -7.51
N SER A 30 -9.27 12.41 -7.54
CA SER A 30 -8.42 12.38 -8.73
C SER A 30 -8.74 11.23 -9.69
N SER A 31 -9.00 11.54 -10.95
CA SER A 31 -9.06 10.57 -12.05
C SER A 31 -7.73 10.41 -12.80
N ALA A 32 -6.68 11.12 -12.38
CA ALA A 32 -5.36 11.04 -12.98
C ALA A 32 -4.67 9.69 -12.70
N SER A 33 -3.58 9.43 -13.42
CA SER A 33 -2.65 8.38 -13.04
C SER A 33 -1.82 8.80 -11.83
N GLY A 34 -1.37 7.82 -11.05
CA GLY A 34 -0.55 8.12 -9.89
C GLY A 34 -0.32 6.94 -8.98
N VAL A 35 0.24 7.27 -7.82
CA VAL A 35 0.57 6.34 -6.73
C VAL A 35 -0.19 6.70 -5.48
N TYR A 36 -0.42 5.70 -4.63
CA TYR A 36 -1.09 5.89 -3.35
C TYR A 36 -0.44 5.03 -2.27
N VAL A 37 -0.45 5.57 -1.06
CA VAL A 37 -0.02 4.92 0.17
C VAL A 37 -1.24 4.71 1.05
N ILE A 38 -1.40 3.50 1.57
CA ILE A 38 -2.40 3.18 2.59
C ILE A 38 -1.67 3.03 3.91
N SER A 39 -2.20 3.65 4.94
CA SER A 39 -1.63 3.66 6.27
C SER A 39 -2.67 3.52 7.37
N VAL A 40 -2.22 3.14 8.55
CA VAL A 40 -2.96 3.15 9.82
C VAL A 40 -2.44 4.31 10.70
N ALA A 41 -3.29 4.86 11.56
CA ALA A 41 -2.90 5.96 12.45
C ALA A 41 -1.95 5.50 13.56
N ASP A 42 -2.24 4.35 14.17
CA ASP A 42 -1.41 3.75 15.21
C ASP A 42 -1.20 2.25 14.91
N PRO A 43 -0.01 1.85 14.42
CA PRO A 43 0.25 0.47 14.05
C PRO A 43 0.23 -0.50 15.23
N ALA A 44 0.48 -0.04 16.47
CA ALA A 44 0.51 -0.90 17.65
C ALA A 44 -0.90 -1.36 18.06
N THR A 45 -1.94 -0.64 17.64
CA THR A 45 -3.35 -0.93 17.97
C THR A 45 -4.04 -1.85 16.96
N VAL A 46 -3.40 -2.14 15.83
CA VAL A 46 -4.02 -2.87 14.73
C VAL A 46 -4.18 -4.36 15.09
N ILE A 47 -5.40 -4.86 14.94
CA ILE A 47 -5.74 -6.26 15.14
C ILE A 47 -5.93 -6.93 13.77
N LEU A 48 -5.45 -8.17 13.62
CA LEU A 48 -5.75 -9.00 12.46
C LEU A 48 -7.10 -9.69 12.64
N LYS A 49 -7.95 -9.64 11.62
CA LYS A 49 -9.24 -10.33 11.61
C LYS A 49 -9.02 -11.84 11.71
N PRO A 50 -9.58 -12.52 12.74
CA PRO A 50 -9.24 -13.91 13.06
C PRO A 50 -9.74 -14.91 12.00
N ASP A 51 -10.77 -14.54 11.24
CA ASP A 51 -11.48 -15.45 10.32
C ASP A 51 -10.81 -15.59 8.95
N LEU A 52 -9.68 -14.91 8.72
CA LEU A 52 -9.03 -14.87 7.42
C LEU A 52 -7.65 -15.52 7.49
N ASN A 53 -7.40 -16.50 6.61
CA ASN A 53 -6.08 -17.12 6.49
C ASN A 53 -5.06 -16.05 6.04
N VAL A 54 -4.20 -15.64 6.97
CA VAL A 54 -3.19 -14.60 6.79
C VAL A 54 -2.05 -15.03 5.85
N GLY A 55 -1.96 -16.32 5.51
CA GLY A 55 -0.85 -16.86 4.72
C GLY A 55 0.51 -16.50 5.36
N PRO A 56 1.53 -16.07 4.59
CA PRO A 56 2.83 -15.66 5.14
C PRO A 56 2.83 -14.22 5.72
N HIS A 57 1.69 -13.52 5.72
CA HIS A 57 1.65 -12.13 6.17
C HIS A 57 1.59 -12.06 7.69
N ILE A 58 2.68 -11.62 8.32
CA ILE A 58 2.76 -11.36 9.75
C ILE A 58 2.70 -9.85 9.97
N TRP A 59 1.68 -9.38 10.68
CA TRP A 59 1.60 -8.00 11.14
C TRP A 59 2.59 -7.78 12.28
N GLN A 60 3.44 -6.76 12.18
CA GLN A 60 4.48 -6.49 13.17
C GLN A 60 4.20 -5.27 14.05
N GLY A 61 3.15 -4.49 13.74
CA GLY A 61 2.68 -3.40 14.61
C GLY A 61 3.62 -2.22 14.80
N ASP A 62 4.63 -2.05 13.95
CA ASP A 62 5.72 -1.10 14.12
C ASP A 62 5.78 -0.01 13.02
N GLN A 63 4.99 -0.14 11.95
CA GLN A 63 5.03 0.78 10.81
C GLN A 63 3.62 1.17 10.36
N PRO A 64 3.32 2.47 10.23
CA PRO A 64 2.00 2.94 9.85
C PRO A 64 1.70 2.67 8.37
N ILE A 65 2.71 2.64 7.49
CA ILE A 65 2.53 2.35 6.07
C ILE A 65 2.32 0.86 5.86
N VAL A 66 1.12 0.49 5.42
CA VAL A 66 0.73 -0.90 5.23
C VAL A 66 0.72 -1.33 3.77
N TYR A 67 0.56 -0.39 2.83
CA TYR A 67 0.56 -0.71 1.40
C TYR A 67 0.94 0.48 0.53
N VAL A 68 1.68 0.21 -0.54
CA VAL A 68 1.97 1.14 -1.63
C VAL A 68 1.40 0.55 -2.91
N GLY A 69 0.64 1.34 -3.66
CA GLY A 69 0.08 0.92 -4.94
C GLY A 69 0.06 2.01 -5.99
N ARG A 70 -0.26 1.61 -7.22
CA ARG A 70 -0.37 2.51 -8.37
C ARG A 70 -1.66 2.34 -9.16
N ALA A 71 -1.97 3.36 -9.97
CA ALA A 71 -3.15 3.38 -10.82
C ALA A 71 -2.94 4.22 -12.09
N LYS A 72 -3.55 3.80 -13.20
CA LYS A 72 -3.80 4.66 -14.37
C LYS A 72 -4.93 5.67 -14.16
N ASN A 73 -5.80 5.38 -13.18
CA ASN A 73 -6.91 6.22 -12.75
C ASN A 73 -7.14 5.96 -11.26
N LEU A 74 -6.73 6.89 -10.41
CA LEU A 74 -6.73 6.75 -8.95
C LEU A 74 -8.13 6.45 -8.41
N ARG A 75 -9.12 7.29 -8.75
CA ARG A 75 -10.52 7.13 -8.33
C ARG A 75 -11.07 5.75 -8.67
N LYS A 76 -10.92 5.30 -9.93
CA LYS A 76 -11.42 4.01 -10.40
C LYS A 76 -10.74 2.85 -9.66
N ARG A 77 -9.41 2.90 -9.52
CA ARG A 77 -8.64 1.82 -8.87
C ARG A 77 -8.99 1.68 -7.39
N LEU A 78 -9.09 2.80 -6.67
CA LEU A 78 -9.40 2.80 -5.24
C LEU A 78 -10.87 2.44 -4.97
N SER A 79 -11.79 2.88 -5.83
CA SER A 79 -13.19 2.45 -5.77
C SER A 79 -13.34 0.93 -5.98
N GLN A 80 -12.64 0.38 -6.98
CA GLN A 80 -12.57 -1.07 -7.18
C GLN A 80 -12.01 -1.80 -5.96
N PHE A 81 -10.96 -1.23 -5.36
CA PHE A 81 -10.30 -1.85 -4.21
C PHE A 81 -11.18 -1.89 -2.96
N ARG A 82 -11.98 -0.85 -2.72
CA ARG A 82 -12.98 -0.84 -1.63
C ARG A 82 -14.07 -1.87 -1.80
N ARG A 83 -14.56 -2.05 -3.04
CA ARG A 83 -15.63 -3.00 -3.36
C ARG A 83 -15.13 -4.44 -3.41
N HIS A 84 -13.81 -4.65 -3.34
CA HIS A 84 -13.21 -5.96 -3.45
C HIS A 84 -13.43 -6.77 -2.17
N LYS A 85 -14.06 -7.94 -2.31
CA LYS A 85 -14.18 -8.92 -1.22
C LYS A 85 -12.95 -9.83 -1.18
N PHE A 86 -12.34 -9.99 0.00
CA PHE A 86 -11.24 -10.93 0.23
C PHE A 86 -11.60 -12.33 -0.33
N GLY A 87 -10.68 -12.98 -1.05
CA GLY A 87 -10.91 -14.31 -1.63
C GLY A 87 -11.50 -14.36 -3.05
N ARG A 88 -11.97 -13.25 -3.65
CA ARG A 88 -12.37 -13.25 -5.08
C ARG A 88 -11.18 -13.03 -6.03
N SER A 89 -11.16 -13.77 -7.14
CA SER A 89 -10.11 -13.73 -8.18
C SER A 89 -10.10 -12.42 -8.96
N ALA A 90 -8.97 -11.69 -8.88
CA ALA A 90 -8.53 -10.52 -9.67
C ALA A 90 -9.49 -9.30 -9.70
N PRO A 91 -8.98 -8.05 -9.67
CA PRO A 91 -7.60 -7.58 -9.92
C PRO A 91 -6.82 -7.10 -8.67
N HIS A 92 -6.93 -7.78 -7.51
CA HIS A 92 -6.34 -7.30 -6.24
C HIS A 92 -5.51 -8.31 -5.42
N ARG A 93 -5.09 -9.45 -5.99
CA ARG A 93 -4.29 -10.46 -5.26
C ARG A 93 -3.12 -9.89 -4.46
N GLY A 94 -2.44 -8.87 -4.98
CA GLY A 94 -1.25 -8.26 -4.37
C GLY A 94 -1.49 -7.26 -3.24
N GLY A 95 -2.73 -6.90 -2.90
CA GLY A 95 -3.04 -5.93 -1.83
C GLY A 95 -4.13 -6.37 -0.85
N GLN A 96 -4.75 -7.53 -1.04
CA GLN A 96 -5.85 -8.02 -0.18
C GLN A 96 -5.47 -8.19 1.28
N ALA A 97 -4.18 -8.32 1.60
CA ALA A 97 -3.73 -8.44 2.99
C ALA A 97 -4.12 -7.22 3.83
N ILE A 98 -4.24 -6.01 3.27
CA ILE A 98 -4.73 -4.86 4.06
C ILE A 98 -6.17 -5.04 4.56
N LEU A 99 -6.98 -5.89 3.89
CA LEU A 99 -8.35 -6.17 4.30
C LEU A 99 -8.40 -7.03 5.57
N LEU A 100 -7.28 -7.67 5.91
CA LEU A 100 -7.07 -8.41 7.17
C LEU A 100 -6.96 -7.46 8.37
N LEU A 101 -6.59 -6.19 8.15
CA LEU A 101 -6.42 -5.24 9.23
C LEU A 101 -7.80 -4.77 9.71
N ASP A 102 -8.02 -4.84 11.01
CA ASP A 102 -9.15 -4.21 11.69
C ASP A 102 -8.69 -2.89 12.31
N ALA A 103 -8.60 -1.86 11.48
CA ALA A 103 -8.17 -0.53 11.87
C ALA A 103 -8.71 0.53 10.90
N PRO A 104 -8.87 1.79 11.35
CA PRO A 104 -9.09 2.92 10.44
C PRO A 104 -7.89 3.06 9.50
N LEU A 105 -8.18 3.05 8.21
CA LEU A 105 -7.17 3.21 7.15
C LEU A 105 -7.28 4.60 6.54
N THR A 106 -6.13 5.16 6.17
CA THR A 106 -6.00 6.43 5.44
C THR A 106 -5.32 6.17 4.11
N ILE A 107 -5.73 6.92 3.08
CA ILE A 107 -5.16 6.91 1.74
C ILE A 107 -4.54 8.27 1.48
N THR A 108 -3.24 8.30 1.24
CA THR A 108 -2.52 9.47 0.70
C THR A 108 -2.16 9.16 -0.75
N TRP A 109 -2.33 10.11 -1.67
CA TRP A 109 -2.01 9.89 -3.09
C TRP A 109 -1.19 11.02 -3.68
N ALA A 110 -0.49 10.74 -4.77
CA ALA A 110 0.17 11.72 -5.62
C ALA A 110 -0.17 11.43 -7.09
N GLU A 111 -0.48 12.48 -7.85
CA GLU A 111 -0.71 12.38 -9.29
C GLU A 111 0.64 12.35 -10.00
N VAL A 112 0.92 11.27 -10.73
CA VAL A 112 2.21 11.06 -11.41
C VAL A 112 1.96 10.33 -12.72
N ALA A 113 2.56 10.84 -13.81
CA ALA A 113 2.46 10.22 -15.13
C ALA A 113 3.18 8.87 -15.18
N ASP A 114 4.42 8.79 -14.68
CA ASP A 114 5.15 7.53 -14.52
C ASP A 114 4.87 6.89 -13.15
N TYR A 115 3.61 6.48 -12.97
CA TYR A 115 3.15 5.81 -11.75
C TYR A 115 3.80 4.43 -11.52
N ALA A 116 4.45 3.83 -12.53
CA ALA A 116 5.16 2.57 -12.38
C ALA A 116 6.52 2.80 -11.72
N HIS A 117 7.31 3.75 -12.24
CA HIS A 117 8.58 4.14 -11.61
C HIS A 117 8.35 4.73 -10.21
N ALA A 118 7.30 5.54 -10.05
CA ALA A 118 6.98 6.13 -8.75
C ALA A 118 6.65 5.07 -7.67
N GLU A 119 5.89 4.02 -8.01
CA GLU A 119 5.61 2.91 -7.08
C GLU A 119 6.88 2.18 -6.66
N ASP A 120 7.73 1.86 -7.64
CA ASP A 120 9.00 1.18 -7.40
C ASP A 120 9.93 2.02 -6.50
N ARG A 121 9.97 3.33 -6.73
CA ARG A 121 10.73 4.28 -5.91
C ARG A 121 10.23 4.33 -4.47
N LEU A 122 8.91 4.45 -4.26
CA LEU A 122 8.31 4.47 -2.92
C LEU A 122 8.56 3.16 -2.16
N ILE A 123 8.41 2.01 -2.83
CA ILE A 123 8.69 0.70 -2.24
C ILE A 123 10.18 0.57 -1.88
N THR A 124 11.07 1.02 -2.76
CA THR A 124 12.52 0.97 -2.54
C THR A 124 12.92 1.81 -1.34
N ILE A 125 12.46 3.06 -1.26
CA ILE A 125 12.73 3.94 -0.11
C ILE A 125 12.20 3.32 1.17
N PHE A 126 10.96 2.83 1.18
CA PHE A 126 10.41 2.17 2.37
C PHE A 126 11.30 1.01 2.83
N ARG A 127 11.74 0.16 1.89
CA ARG A 127 12.62 -0.97 2.21
C ARG A 127 13.99 -0.52 2.71
N GLU A 128 14.55 0.54 2.18
CA GLU A 128 15.83 1.11 2.64
C GLU A 128 15.72 1.66 4.07
N GLN A 129 14.60 2.31 4.41
CA GLN A 129 14.40 2.91 5.74
C GLN A 129 13.99 1.89 6.81
N VAL A 130 13.17 0.89 6.43
CA VAL A 130 12.54 -0.05 7.36
C VAL A 130 13.22 -1.43 7.35
N GLY A 131 13.90 -1.79 6.26
CA GLY A 131 14.57 -3.08 6.08
C GLY A 131 13.68 -4.19 5.52
N ARG A 132 12.43 -3.91 5.14
CA ARG A 132 11.48 -4.90 4.59
C ARG A 132 10.39 -4.25 3.73
N MET A 133 9.50 -5.06 3.15
CA MET A 133 8.34 -4.59 2.37
C MET A 133 7.21 -4.10 3.29
N PRO A 134 6.34 -3.18 2.81
CA PRO A 134 5.08 -2.88 3.49
C PRO A 134 4.23 -4.15 3.61
N PHE A 135 3.45 -4.27 4.69
CA PHE A 135 2.70 -5.47 5.06
C PHE A 135 1.88 -6.09 3.91
N GLY A 136 1.15 -5.24 3.20
CA GLY A 136 0.27 -5.63 2.10
C GLY A 136 0.97 -5.84 0.77
N ASN A 137 2.20 -5.35 0.59
CA ASN A 137 2.96 -5.50 -0.64
C ASN A 137 3.60 -6.89 -0.69
N ARG A 138 3.48 -7.57 -1.82
CA ARG A 138 4.18 -8.85 -2.03
C ARG A 138 5.59 -8.58 -2.55
N VAL A 139 6.56 -9.34 -2.06
CA VAL A 139 7.81 -9.54 -2.80
C VAL A 139 7.37 -10.16 -4.12
N ARG A 140 7.64 -9.47 -5.22
CA ARG A 140 7.48 -10.06 -6.54
C ARG A 140 8.47 -11.23 -6.54
N SER A 141 7.98 -12.46 -6.34
CA SER A 141 8.83 -13.64 -6.46
C SER A 141 9.60 -13.46 -7.76
N ALA A 142 10.93 -13.41 -7.68
CA ALA A 142 11.75 -13.35 -8.86
C ALA A 142 11.22 -14.41 -9.83
N ARG A 143 10.92 -14.01 -11.06
CA ARG A 143 10.76 -14.98 -12.14
C ARG A 143 12.14 -15.62 -12.30
N THR A 144 12.45 -16.62 -11.51
CA THR A 144 13.53 -17.54 -11.80
C THR A 144 13.03 -18.37 -12.97
N SER A 145 13.24 -17.86 -14.19
CA SER A 145 13.33 -18.76 -15.33
C SER A 145 14.67 -19.47 -15.18
N PRO A 146 14.73 -20.80 -15.17
CA PRO A 146 16.01 -21.45 -15.41
C PRO A 146 16.44 -21.03 -16.82
N ALA A 147 17.65 -20.48 -16.94
CA ALA A 147 18.27 -20.29 -18.24
C ALA A 147 18.47 -21.68 -18.91
N PRO A 148 18.40 -21.77 -20.24
CA PRO A 148 18.55 -23.02 -20.98
C PRO A 148 19.94 -23.65 -20.78
#